data_AF-A0A9J6FX88-F1
#
_entry.id   AF-A0A9J6FX88-F1
#
_cell.length_a   1.000
_cell.length_b   1.000
_cell.length_c   1.000
_cell.angle_alpha   90.00
_cell.angle_beta   90.00
_cell.angle_gamma   90.00
#
_symmetry.space_group_name_H-M   'P 1'
#
loop_
_entity.id
_entity.type
_entity.pdbx_description
1 polymer ?
#
loop_
_entity_poly.entity_id
_entity_poly.type
_entity_poly.pdbx_seq_one_letter_code
_entity_poly.pdbx_strand_id
1 'polypeptide(L)'
;MSSPGPKCPAISSTERTSATSWSLPATDTWEADKRGSDVNGTREVYRDLMPFTMYQARVFAQNNVGRSPQFASIVFTTPPAPPPEPTDLLTFWLTTSSVLVSWNAPYPPHGVLDHYELKFWSQADPEMVSRMNFSPEECQRKRALVPRHCITVKELDANISYRFSVKTVSHFHWCAWS
;
A
#
# COMPACT_ATOMS: atom_id res chain seq x y z
N MET A 1 8.99 -19.17 41.03
CA MET A 1 9.18 -20.30 40.12
C MET A 1 8.45 -19.96 38.83
N SER A 2 9.20 -19.58 37.79
CA SER A 2 8.63 -19.29 36.46
C SER A 2 9.61 -19.84 35.44
N SER A 3 9.21 -20.91 34.75
CA SER A 3 9.99 -21.57 33.71
C SER A 3 10.19 -20.64 32.51
N PRO A 4 11.37 -20.65 31.84
CA PRO A 4 11.52 -20.00 30.55
C PRO A 4 10.86 -20.84 29.45
N GLY A 5 10.02 -20.21 28.63
CA GLY A 5 9.39 -20.82 27.46
C GLY A 5 10.39 -21.13 26.33
N PRO A 6 9.99 -21.94 25.32
CA PRO A 6 10.90 -22.49 24.33
C PRO A 6 11.48 -21.41 23.41
N LYS A 7 12.80 -21.44 23.26
CA LYS A 7 13.56 -20.60 22.31
C LYS A 7 13.38 -21.14 20.89
N CYS A 8 13.08 -20.25 19.94
CA CYS A 8 13.11 -20.58 18.52
C CYS A 8 14.52 -21.03 18.09
N PRO A 9 14.65 -21.98 17.14
CA PRO A 9 15.95 -22.56 16.78
C PRO A 9 16.82 -21.53 16.07
N ALA A 10 18.02 -21.32 16.60
CA ALA A 10 19.09 -20.61 15.91
C ALA A 10 19.83 -21.61 15.03
N ILE A 11 19.76 -21.45 13.72
CA ILE A 11 20.63 -22.18 12.79
C ILE A 11 21.93 -21.37 12.69
N SER A 12 22.98 -21.85 13.34
CA SER A 12 24.34 -21.37 13.15
C SER A 12 25.09 -22.33 12.23
N SER A 13 25.58 -21.86 11.09
CA SER A 13 26.63 -22.52 10.34
C SER A 13 27.85 -21.61 10.30
N THR A 14 28.95 -22.10 10.88
CA THR A 14 30.26 -21.46 10.86
C THR A 14 30.87 -21.71 9.48
N GLU A 15 31.03 -20.65 8.67
CA GLU A 15 32.15 -20.56 7.72
C GLU A 15 32.31 -19.15 7.17
N ARG A 16 33.57 -18.73 7.08
CA ARG A 16 34.03 -17.39 6.73
C ARG A 16 33.98 -17.26 5.20
N THR A 17 32.88 -16.72 4.67
CA THR A 17 32.75 -16.40 3.25
C THR A 17 32.70 -14.88 3.08
N SER A 18 33.70 -14.33 2.41
CA SER A 18 33.77 -12.94 2.00
C SER A 18 32.72 -12.69 0.91
N ALA A 19 31.75 -11.84 1.20
CA ALA A 19 30.68 -11.33 0.31
C ALA A 19 29.56 -12.32 -0.12
N THR A 20 28.37 -12.11 0.44
CA THR A 20 27.09 -12.66 -0.03
C THR A 20 26.32 -11.56 -0.76
N SER A 21 25.84 -11.80 -1.99
CA SER A 21 25.06 -10.79 -2.73
C SER A 21 23.57 -11.18 -2.83
N TRP A 22 22.68 -10.18 -2.86
CA TRP A 22 21.23 -10.40 -2.82
C TRP A 22 20.46 -9.55 -3.83
N SER A 23 19.29 -10.05 -4.24
CA SER A 23 18.31 -9.30 -5.04
C SER A 23 16.90 -9.52 -4.50
N LEU A 24 16.08 -8.48 -4.50
CA LEU A 24 14.66 -8.46 -4.20
C LEU A 24 13.91 -7.97 -5.45
N PRO A 25 13.67 -8.84 -6.45
CA PRO A 25 12.76 -8.47 -7.50
C PRO A 25 11.37 -8.29 -6.91
N ALA A 26 10.74 -7.17 -7.24
CA ALA A 26 9.33 -6.99 -6.94
C ALA A 26 8.55 -7.78 -7.99
N THR A 27 7.68 -8.67 -7.54
CA THR A 27 6.78 -9.39 -8.46
C THR A 27 5.60 -8.52 -8.88
N ASP A 28 5.36 -7.46 -8.12
CA ASP A 28 4.34 -6.47 -8.38
C ASP A 28 4.89 -5.30 -9.21
N THR A 29 4.10 -4.81 -10.16
CA THR A 29 4.56 -3.86 -11.21
C THR A 29 4.83 -2.44 -10.72
N TRP A 30 4.54 -2.12 -9.46
CA TRP A 30 4.70 -0.76 -8.92
C TRP A 30 6.05 -0.47 -8.27
N GLU A 31 6.81 -1.49 -7.90
CA GLU A 31 8.12 -1.32 -7.27
C GLU A 31 9.22 -1.79 -8.23
N ALA A 32 10.35 -1.09 -8.24
CA ALA A 32 11.53 -1.53 -8.98
C ALA A 32 12.28 -2.62 -8.22
N ASP A 33 12.88 -3.57 -8.95
CA ASP A 33 13.79 -4.55 -8.37
C ASP A 33 14.89 -3.90 -7.54
N LYS A 34 14.93 -4.17 -6.23
CA LYS A 34 16.02 -3.73 -5.36
C LYS A 34 17.16 -4.73 -5.46
N ARG A 35 18.33 -4.28 -5.90
CA ARG A 35 19.57 -5.06 -5.86
C ARG A 35 20.47 -4.52 -4.78
N GLY A 36 20.96 -5.41 -3.93
CA GLY A 36 21.94 -5.06 -2.92
C GLY A 36 23.36 -5.37 -3.33
N SER A 37 24.28 -4.71 -2.64
CA SER A 37 25.71 -4.96 -2.70
C SER A 37 26.14 -6.06 -1.72
N ASP A 38 27.38 -6.51 -1.89
CA ASP A 38 28.03 -7.56 -1.12
C ASP A 38 27.94 -7.36 0.39
N VAL A 39 27.44 -8.39 1.09
CA VAL A 39 27.31 -8.44 2.55
C VAL A 39 28.46 -9.27 3.12
N ASN A 40 29.28 -8.68 4.00
CA ASN A 40 30.31 -9.39 4.77
C ASN A 40 29.72 -10.02 6.03
N GLY A 41 28.76 -10.94 5.86
CA GLY A 41 28.08 -11.63 6.94
C GLY A 41 27.01 -12.62 6.45
N THR A 42 26.38 -13.34 7.39
CA THR A 42 25.30 -14.31 7.13
C THR A 42 23.89 -13.75 7.35
N ARG A 43 23.78 -12.45 7.67
CA ARG A 43 22.53 -11.77 7.96
C ARG A 43 22.48 -10.44 7.22
N GLU A 44 21.34 -10.19 6.60
CA GLU A 44 21.03 -8.93 5.95
C GLU A 44 19.65 -8.42 6.41
N VAL A 45 19.49 -7.10 6.51
CA VAL A 45 18.23 -6.46 6.87
C VAL A 45 17.81 -5.50 5.77
N TYR A 46 16.67 -5.78 5.16
CA TYR A 46 16.05 -4.91 4.16
C TYR A 46 15.24 -3.81 4.81
N ARG A 47 15.43 -2.58 4.35
CA ARG A 47 14.70 -1.39 4.81
C ARG A 47 14.00 -0.73 3.64
N ASP A 48 13.01 0.10 3.98
CA ASP A 48 12.26 0.91 3.02
C ASP A 48 11.59 0.07 1.93
N LEU A 49 11.13 -1.13 2.29
CA LEU A 49 10.33 -1.97 1.40
C LEU A 49 8.91 -1.41 1.31
N MET A 50 8.32 -1.53 0.12
CA MET A 50 6.98 -1.03 -0.13
C MET A 50 5.96 -1.86 0.66
N PRO A 51 4.97 -1.25 1.33
CA PRO A 51 3.95 -2.00 2.07
C PRO A 51 3.10 -2.88 1.14
N PHE A 52 2.57 -3.97 1.69
CA PHE A 52 1.69 -4.89 0.98
C PHE A 52 2.20 -5.29 -0.42
N THR A 53 3.51 -5.53 -0.52
CA THR A 53 4.19 -5.82 -1.78
C THR A 53 4.93 -7.14 -1.66
N MET A 54 4.82 -7.98 -2.69
CA MET A 54 5.50 -9.27 -2.73
C MET A 54 6.92 -9.13 -3.29
N TYR A 55 7.89 -9.67 -2.54
CA TYR A 55 9.30 -9.69 -2.90
C TYR A 55 9.84 -11.11 -2.90
N GLN A 56 10.87 -11.35 -3.72
CA GLN A 56 11.62 -12.60 -3.71
C GLN A 56 13.08 -12.37 -3.32
N ALA A 57 13.47 -12.61 -2.06
CA ALA A 57 14.87 -12.58 -1.68
C ALA A 57 15.62 -13.76 -2.30
N ARG A 58 16.69 -13.47 -3.06
CA ARG A 58 17.60 -14.47 -3.62
C ARG A 58 19.00 -14.29 -3.05
N VAL A 59 19.65 -15.40 -2.72
CA VAL A 59 21.01 -15.42 -2.13
C VAL A 59 21.98 -16.07 -3.11
N PHE A 60 23.12 -15.43 -3.33
CA PHE A 60 24.22 -15.92 -4.16
C PHE A 60 25.53 -15.85 -3.37
N ALA A 61 26.38 -16.87 -3.51
CA ALA A 61 27.75 -16.81 -3.04
C ALA A 61 28.61 -16.11 -4.10
N GLN A 62 29.51 -15.22 -3.68
CA GLN A 62 30.39 -14.52 -4.61
C GLN A 62 31.84 -14.59 -4.12
N ASN A 63 32.77 -14.85 -5.03
CA ASN A 63 34.20 -14.81 -4.76
C ASN A 63 34.92 -14.08 -5.90
N ASN A 64 36.26 -14.02 -5.84
CA ASN A 64 37.08 -13.32 -6.83
C ASN A 64 37.03 -13.94 -8.23
N VAL A 65 36.52 -15.17 -8.37
CA VAL A 65 36.33 -15.86 -9.66
C VAL A 65 34.97 -15.52 -10.26
N GLY A 66 33.96 -15.26 -9.43
CA GLY A 66 32.64 -14.82 -9.88
C GLY A 66 31.52 -15.14 -8.90
N ARG A 67 30.29 -14.95 -9.37
CA ARG A 67 29.05 -15.25 -8.64
C ARG A 67 28.61 -16.70 -8.90
N SER A 68 28.20 -17.40 -7.85
CA SER A 68 27.61 -18.73 -7.94
C SER A 68 26.24 -18.70 -8.63
N PRO A 69 25.72 -19.85 -9.07
CA PRO A 69 24.28 -20.01 -9.25
C PRO A 69 23.51 -19.64 -7.97
N GLN A 70 22.21 -19.41 -8.10
CA GLN A 70 21.35 -19.10 -6.96
C GLN A 70 21.44 -20.19 -5.91
N PHE A 71 21.84 -19.80 -4.69
CA PHE A 71 21.97 -20.73 -3.57
C PHE A 71 20.62 -21.00 -2.90
N ALA A 72 19.85 -19.93 -2.65
CA ALA A 72 18.53 -20.03 -2.02
C ALA A 72 17.60 -18.89 -2.46
N SER A 73 16.29 -19.08 -2.26
CA SER A 73 15.32 -17.98 -2.26
C SER A 73 14.20 -18.17 -1.26
N ILE A 74 13.65 -17.04 -0.83
CA ILE A 74 12.40 -16.95 -0.09
C ILE A 74 11.50 -15.91 -0.75
N VAL A 75 10.21 -16.22 -0.86
CA VAL A 75 9.17 -15.26 -1.26
C VAL A 75 8.44 -14.81 -0.01
N PHE A 76 8.22 -13.51 0.12
CA PHE A 76 7.50 -12.94 1.26
C PHE A 76 6.73 -11.69 0.82
N THR A 77 5.66 -11.38 1.55
CA THR A 77 4.88 -10.15 1.38
C THR A 77 5.09 -9.25 2.59
N THR A 78 5.35 -7.97 2.35
CA THR A 78 5.48 -6.99 3.43
C THR A 78 4.15 -6.74 4.14
N PRO A 79 4.16 -6.38 5.43
CA PRO A 79 2.94 -5.98 6.13
C PRO A 79 2.22 -4.82 5.42
N PRO A 80 0.88 -4.73 5.55
CA PRO A 80 0.14 -3.57 5.06
C PRO A 80 0.48 -2.33 5.89
N ALA A 81 0.23 -1.17 5.30
CA ALA A 81 0.29 0.14 5.93
C ALA A 81 -1.02 0.90 5.66
N PRO A 82 -1.27 2.04 6.34
CA PRO A 82 -2.39 2.88 5.98
C PRO A 82 -2.39 3.20 4.47
N PRO A 83 -3.53 3.01 3.78
CA PRO A 83 -3.63 3.31 2.35
C PRO A 83 -3.34 4.79 2.11
N PRO A 84 -2.67 5.15 1.01
CA PRO A 84 -2.52 6.55 0.66
C PRO A 84 -3.88 7.20 0.38
N GLU A 85 -3.91 8.53 0.39
CA GLU A 85 -5.12 9.26 0.03
C GLU A 85 -5.46 9.05 -1.45
N PRO A 86 -6.76 9.02 -1.81
CA PRO A 86 -7.20 9.14 -3.19
C PRO A 86 -6.59 10.34 -3.88
N THR A 87 -6.23 10.19 -5.16
CA THR A 87 -5.66 11.28 -5.94
C THR A 87 -6.61 11.73 -7.03
N ASP A 88 -6.34 12.91 -7.57
CA ASP A 88 -7.07 13.49 -8.71
C ASP A 88 -8.58 13.56 -8.45
N LEU A 89 -8.99 14.19 -7.34
CA LEU A 89 -10.39 14.37 -7.01
C LEU A 89 -11.03 15.40 -7.96
N LEU A 90 -11.98 14.95 -8.77
CA LEU A 90 -12.73 15.75 -9.74
C LEU A 90 -14.20 15.80 -9.35
N THR A 91 -14.84 16.94 -9.58
CA THR A 91 -16.28 17.14 -9.36
C THR A 91 -16.96 17.66 -10.62
N PHE A 92 -18.11 17.09 -10.96
CA PHE A 92 -18.92 17.48 -12.10
C PHE A 92 -20.36 17.67 -11.67
N TRP A 93 -20.91 18.88 -11.86
CA TRP A 93 -22.33 19.13 -11.64
C TRP A 93 -23.14 18.35 -12.67
N LEU A 94 -24.08 17.53 -12.19
CA LEU A 94 -25.02 16.80 -13.04
C LEU A 94 -26.34 17.57 -13.15
N THR A 95 -26.81 18.12 -12.02
CA THR A 95 -27.99 18.98 -11.92
C THR A 95 -27.73 20.12 -10.94
N THR A 96 -28.72 20.99 -10.72
CA THR A 96 -28.67 22.04 -9.69
C THR A 96 -28.63 21.50 -8.26
N SER A 97 -28.94 20.22 -8.05
CA SER A 97 -28.99 19.55 -6.75
C SER A 97 -28.18 18.25 -6.69
N SER A 98 -27.32 17.99 -7.68
CA SER A 98 -26.48 16.78 -7.69
C SER A 98 -25.13 16.97 -8.35
N VAL A 99 -24.12 16.34 -7.75
CA VAL A 99 -22.71 16.39 -8.16
C VAL A 99 -22.16 14.97 -8.26
N LEU A 100 -21.50 14.66 -9.37
CA LEU A 100 -20.65 13.50 -9.51
C LEU A 100 -19.26 13.83 -8.97
N VAL A 101 -18.81 13.07 -7.98
CA VAL A 101 -17.44 13.12 -7.45
C VAL A 101 -16.69 11.92 -8.02
N SER A 102 -15.46 12.09 -8.53
CA SER A 102 -14.66 10.99 -9.09
C SER A 102 -13.18 11.14 -8.74
N TRP A 103 -12.52 10.03 -8.41
CA TRP A 103 -11.12 9.99 -7.97
C TRP A 103 -10.40 8.76 -8.52
N ASN A 104 -9.07 8.80 -8.48
CA ASN A 104 -8.23 7.62 -8.69
C ASN A 104 -8.12 6.83 -7.39
N ALA A 105 -8.17 5.50 -7.51
CA ALA A 105 -7.84 4.60 -6.39
C ALA A 105 -6.42 4.90 -5.86
N PRO A 106 -6.18 4.72 -4.56
CA PRO A 106 -4.83 4.82 -4.01
C PRO A 106 -3.90 3.84 -4.72
N TYR A 107 -2.76 4.33 -5.19
CA TYR A 107 -1.74 3.52 -5.83
C TYR A 107 -0.34 3.96 -5.38
N PRO A 108 0.51 3.02 -4.96
CA PRO A 108 0.18 1.61 -4.68
C PRO A 108 -0.78 1.49 -3.49
N PRO A 109 -1.53 0.38 -3.40
CA PRO A 109 -2.68 0.28 -2.49
C PRO A 109 -2.29 0.22 -1.00
N HIS A 110 -1.03 -0.12 -0.69
CA HIS A 110 -0.49 -0.32 0.67
C HIS A 110 -1.27 -1.32 1.54
N GLY A 111 -2.26 -2.02 1.00
CA GLY A 111 -3.14 -2.91 1.75
C GLY A 111 -4.40 -3.25 0.97
N VAL A 112 -5.30 -3.97 1.63
CA VAL A 112 -6.65 -4.21 1.12
C VAL A 112 -7.54 -3.04 1.52
N LEU A 113 -8.23 -2.44 0.54
CA LEU A 113 -9.17 -1.35 0.76
C LEU A 113 -10.55 -1.90 1.09
N ASP A 114 -11.16 -1.41 2.17
CA ASP A 114 -12.50 -1.83 2.59
C ASP A 114 -13.56 -0.97 1.93
N HIS A 115 -13.46 0.35 2.12
CA HIS A 115 -14.40 1.33 1.61
C HIS A 115 -13.77 2.71 1.49
N TYR A 116 -14.48 3.62 0.82
CA TYR A 116 -14.20 5.05 0.79
C TYR A 116 -15.15 5.79 1.72
N GLU A 117 -14.67 6.80 2.44
CA GLU A 117 -15.50 7.76 3.18
C GLU A 117 -15.43 9.11 2.46
N LEU A 118 -16.57 9.59 1.98
CA LEU A 118 -16.75 10.94 1.44
C LEU A 118 -17.29 11.87 2.53
N LYS A 119 -16.69 13.05 2.66
CA LYS A 119 -17.21 14.15 3.44
C LYS A 119 -17.53 15.31 2.53
N PHE A 120 -18.63 16.00 2.80
CA PHE A 120 -18.96 17.24 2.14
C PHE A 120 -19.65 18.23 3.08
N TRP A 121 -19.46 19.51 2.82
CA TRP A 121 -20.02 20.59 3.63
C TRP A 121 -20.26 21.82 2.76
N SER A 122 -21.21 22.65 3.18
CA SER A 122 -21.46 23.93 2.54
C SER A 122 -20.36 24.92 2.94
N GLN A 123 -20.00 25.84 2.04
CA GLN A 123 -19.09 26.92 2.41
C GLN A 123 -19.74 27.97 3.32
N ALA A 124 -21.07 28.03 3.35
CA ALA A 124 -21.83 28.93 4.22
C ALA A 124 -21.82 28.46 5.68
N ASP A 125 -21.82 27.14 5.91
CA ASP A 125 -21.72 26.51 7.21
C ASP A 125 -20.74 25.32 7.15
N PRO A 126 -19.44 25.58 7.40
CA PRO A 126 -18.41 24.54 7.36
C PRO A 126 -18.42 23.54 8.51
N GLU A 127 -19.14 23.82 9.60
CA GLU A 127 -19.23 22.92 10.75
C GLU A 127 -20.21 21.77 10.49
N MET A 128 -21.21 22.01 9.65
CA MET A 128 -22.20 21.01 9.24
C MET A 128 -21.64 20.08 8.15
N VAL A 129 -20.90 19.06 8.57
CA VAL A 129 -20.27 18.07 7.68
C VAL A 129 -21.18 16.85 7.50
N SER A 130 -21.56 16.58 6.26
CA SER A 130 -22.22 15.35 5.84
C SER A 130 -21.20 14.28 5.46
N ARG A 131 -21.51 13.00 5.73
CA ARG A 131 -20.62 11.86 5.50
C ARG A 131 -21.32 10.70 4.82
N MET A 132 -20.61 10.00 3.96
CA MET A 132 -21.12 8.83 3.26
C MET A 132 -20.00 7.80 3.04
N ASN A 133 -20.34 6.51 3.12
CA ASN A 133 -19.41 5.39 2.93
C ASN A 133 -19.80 4.57 1.70
N PHE A 134 -18.80 4.13 0.93
CA PHE A 134 -19.03 3.41 -0.33
C PHE A 134 -17.99 2.32 -0.57
N SER A 135 -18.42 1.20 -1.13
CA SER A 135 -17.49 0.13 -1.55
C SER A 135 -16.76 0.50 -2.85
N PRO A 136 -15.48 0.11 -3.03
CA PRO A 136 -14.78 0.26 -4.31
C PRO A 136 -15.48 -0.42 -5.50
N GLU A 137 -16.37 -1.39 -5.26
CA GLU A 137 -17.11 -2.11 -6.30
C GLU A 137 -18.35 -1.35 -6.79
N GLU A 138 -18.91 -0.47 -5.96
CA GLU A 138 -20.15 0.27 -6.24
C GLU A 138 -19.98 1.34 -7.33
N CYS A 139 -18.75 1.85 -7.50
CA CYS A 139 -18.39 2.60 -8.70
C CYS A 139 -17.14 2.07 -9.37
N GLN A 140 -17.38 1.24 -10.38
CA GLN A 140 -16.43 1.03 -11.45
C GLN A 140 -17.10 1.37 -12.78
N ARG A 141 -16.58 2.42 -13.45
CA ARG A 141 -16.85 2.59 -14.89
C ARG A 141 -16.06 1.51 -15.62
N LYS A 142 -16.71 0.39 -15.97
CA LYS A 142 -16.10 -0.80 -16.63
C LYS A 142 -15.33 -0.54 -17.94
N ARG A 143 -15.29 0.70 -18.44
CA ARG A 143 -14.80 1.07 -19.77
C ARG A 143 -13.63 2.07 -19.77
N ALA A 144 -13.12 2.49 -18.62
CA ALA A 144 -12.00 3.43 -18.54
C ALA A 144 -10.65 2.68 -18.45
N LEU A 145 -9.65 3.17 -19.19
CA LEU A 145 -8.26 2.66 -19.17
C LEU A 145 -7.60 2.75 -17.78
N VAL A 146 -8.12 3.62 -16.91
CA VAL A 146 -7.83 3.66 -15.48
C VAL A 146 -9.18 3.53 -14.77
N PRO A 147 -9.40 2.50 -13.93
CA PRO A 147 -10.64 2.37 -13.18
C PRO A 147 -10.72 3.50 -12.15
N ARG A 148 -11.35 4.61 -12.55
CA ARG A 148 -11.71 5.68 -11.63
C ARG A 148 -12.92 5.26 -10.81
N HIS A 149 -12.84 5.53 -9.52
CA HIS A 149 -13.99 5.47 -8.64
C HIS A 149 -14.78 6.77 -8.72
N CYS A 150 -16.05 6.70 -8.35
CA CYS A 150 -16.99 7.80 -8.49
C CYS A 150 -18.20 7.62 -7.58
N ILE A 151 -18.92 8.70 -7.31
CA ILE A 151 -20.21 8.65 -6.64
C ILE A 151 -21.03 9.89 -6.96
N THR A 152 -22.36 9.74 -7.02
CA THR A 152 -23.27 10.88 -7.16
C THR A 152 -23.82 11.30 -5.81
N VAL A 153 -23.48 12.51 -5.38
CA VAL A 153 -24.11 13.18 -4.23
C VAL A 153 -25.37 13.88 -4.74
N LYS A 154 -26.50 13.69 -4.06
CA LYS A 154 -27.81 14.24 -4.40
C LYS A 154 -28.31 15.12 -3.26
N GLU A 155 -29.46 15.78 -3.49
CA GLU A 155 -30.16 16.59 -2.49
C GLU A 155 -29.30 17.76 -1.96
N LEU A 156 -28.48 18.32 -2.84
CA LEU A 156 -27.72 19.54 -2.56
C LEU A 156 -28.60 20.77 -2.80
N ASP A 157 -28.40 21.80 -1.98
CA ASP A 157 -29.08 23.07 -2.15
C ASP A 157 -28.55 23.81 -3.38
N ALA A 158 -29.47 24.32 -4.20
CA ALA A 158 -29.12 25.11 -5.37
C ALA A 158 -28.42 26.41 -4.95
N ASN A 159 -27.45 26.85 -5.78
CA ASN A 159 -26.71 28.09 -5.58
C ASN A 159 -25.82 28.12 -4.31
N ILE A 160 -25.57 26.97 -3.68
CA ILE A 160 -24.62 26.84 -2.57
C ILE A 160 -23.32 26.21 -3.08
N SER A 161 -22.19 26.78 -2.66
CA SER A 161 -20.87 26.21 -2.92
C SER A 161 -20.55 25.14 -1.89
N TYR A 162 -20.24 23.92 -2.35
CA TYR A 162 -19.86 22.79 -1.50
C TYR A 162 -18.38 22.45 -1.65
N ARG A 163 -17.80 21.88 -0.59
CA ARG A 163 -16.48 21.24 -0.62
C ARG A 163 -16.63 19.74 -0.41
N PHE A 164 -15.77 18.97 -1.06
CA PHE A 164 -15.76 17.51 -0.99
C PHE A 164 -14.36 17.02 -0.60
N SER A 165 -14.29 15.98 0.20
CA SER A 165 -13.05 15.29 0.60
C SER A 165 -13.32 13.79 0.66
N VAL A 166 -12.45 13.00 0.04
CA VAL A 166 -12.56 11.53 0.04
C VAL A 166 -11.33 10.97 0.74
N LYS A 167 -11.54 10.00 1.63
CA LYS A 167 -10.45 9.19 2.18
C LYS A 167 -10.70 7.70 1.94
N THR A 168 -9.61 6.96 1.96
CA THR A 168 -9.58 5.50 1.88
C THR A 168 -9.63 4.94 3.30
N VAL A 169 -10.37 3.85 3.48
CA VAL A 169 -10.46 3.13 4.75
C VAL A 169 -10.12 1.66 4.50
N SER A 170 -9.22 1.13 5.30
CA SER A 170 -8.78 -0.26 5.26
C SER A 170 -9.00 -0.93 6.62
N HIS A 171 -9.28 -2.23 6.63
CA HIS A 171 -9.58 -3.02 7.83
C HIS A 171 -8.45 -3.02 8.88
N PHE A 172 -7.23 -2.67 8.47
CA PHE A 172 -6.05 -2.66 9.31
C PHE A 172 -5.92 -1.34 10.07
N HIS A 173 -6.66 -1.19 11.17
CA HIS A 173 -6.48 -0.08 12.12
C HIS A 173 -5.25 -0.25 13.04
N TRP A 174 -4.48 -1.33 12.91
CA TRP A 174 -3.54 -1.76 13.94
C TRP A 174 -2.19 -2.16 13.35
N CYS A 175 -1.34 -1.19 13.05
CA CYS A 175 0.11 -1.40 13.01
C CYS A 175 0.84 -0.05 13.17
N ALA A 176 0.54 0.68 14.25
CA ALA A 176 1.54 1.59 14.81
C ALA A 176 2.43 0.73 15.73
N TRP A 177 3.69 0.52 15.36
CA TRP A 177 4.63 -0.20 16.22
C TRP A 177 5.02 0.67 17.42
N SER A 178 5.11 0.03 18.60
CA SER A 178 5.76 0.53 19.82
C SER A 178 7.27 0.63 19.68
#